data_AF-A0A0S8F868-F1
#
_entry.id   AF-A0A0S8F868-F1
#
_cell.length_a   1.000
_cell.length_b   1.000
_cell.length_c   1.000
_cell.angle_alpha   90.00
_cell.angle_beta   90.00
_cell.angle_gamma   90.00
#
_symmetry.space_group_name_H-M   'P 1'
#
loop_
_entity.id
_entity.type
_entity.pdbx_description
1 polymer ?
#
loop_
_entity_poly.entity_id
_entity_poly.type
_entity_poly.pdbx_seq_one_letter_code
_entity_poly.pdbx_strand_id
1 'polypeptide(L)'
;MSSGYVTTARIHSTGFDSVTRLARGGPANLTGLMLALWLAFSLDLIVMGLVIAAAAWRPDRLGRIVVGIAALCPFGAAGLQLRFIGFVPPTAILLAIGLLAACAAAVLPPPRAESVTC
;
A
#
# COMPACT_ATOMS: atom_id res chain seq x y z
N MET A 1 -6.09 16.84 12.13
CA MET A 1 -5.74 16.02 10.94
C MET A 1 -4.23 15.88 10.69
N SER A 2 -3.34 16.63 11.38
CA SER A 2 -1.89 16.63 11.09
C SER A 2 -1.06 15.52 11.77
N SER A 3 -1.51 14.91 12.88
CA SER A 3 -0.68 13.95 13.63
C SER A 3 -0.45 12.61 12.90
N GLY A 4 -1.42 12.19 12.08
CA GLY A 4 -1.34 10.96 11.28
C GLY A 4 -0.20 11.02 10.27
N TYR A 5 -0.14 12.11 9.47
CA TYR A 5 0.93 12.31 8.48
C TYR A 5 2.32 12.37 9.11
N VAL A 6 2.46 13.03 10.25
CA VAL A 6 3.75 13.10 10.98
C VAL A 6 4.17 11.72 11.47
N THR A 7 3.23 10.92 11.96
CA THR A 7 3.51 9.55 12.42
C THR A 7 3.92 8.67 11.26
N THR A 8 3.20 8.71 10.14
CA THR A 8 3.54 7.97 8.93
C THR A 8 4.90 8.39 8.37
N ALA A 9 5.18 9.69 8.30
CA ALA A 9 6.48 10.21 7.85
C ALA A 9 7.62 9.71 8.74
N ARG A 10 7.43 9.72 10.08
CA ARG A 10 8.43 9.20 11.04
C ARG A 10 8.69 7.71 10.87
N ILE A 11 7.63 6.91 10.73
CA ILE A 11 7.77 5.45 10.54
C ILE A 11 8.43 5.16 9.17
N HIS A 12 8.12 5.95 8.15
CA HIS A 12 8.72 5.83 6.83
C HIS A 12 10.22 6.18 6.87
N SER A 13 10.60 7.24 7.58
CA SER A 13 12.02 7.62 7.72
C SER A 13 12.82 6.60 8.53
N THR A 14 12.26 6.02 9.61
CA THR A 14 12.96 4.99 10.38
C THR A 14 13.10 3.67 9.60
N GLY A 15 12.12 3.35 8.74
CA GLY A 15 12.22 2.26 7.77
C GLY A 15 13.34 2.49 6.76
N PHE A 16 13.42 3.69 6.18
CA PHE A 16 14.47 4.07 5.24
C PHE A 16 15.87 3.97 5.84
N ASP A 17 16.06 4.47 7.07
CA ASP A 17 17.35 4.37 7.79
C ASP A 17 17.75 2.92 8.09
N SER A 18 16.78 2.05 8.37
CA SER A 18 17.03 0.64 8.62
C SER A 18 17.47 -0.09 7.34
N VAL A 19 16.79 0.19 6.23
CA VAL A 19 17.08 -0.37 4.91
C VAL A 19 18.43 0.14 4.37
N THR A 20 18.71 1.43 4.50
CA THR A 20 20.00 2.01 4.07
C THR A 20 21.17 1.54 4.93
N ARG A 21 20.97 1.34 6.24
CA ARG A 21 22.00 0.70 7.09
C ARG A 21 22.31 -0.72 6.64
N LEU A 22 21.29 -1.52 6.30
CA LEU A 22 21.49 -2.86 5.73
C LEU A 22 22.22 -2.77 4.38
N ALA A 23 21.81 -1.84 3.50
CA ALA A 23 22.39 -1.67 2.17
C ALA A 23 23.88 -1.30 2.22
N ARG A 24 24.28 -0.46 3.18
CA ARG A 24 25.68 -0.04 3.38
C ARG A 24 26.60 -1.19 3.79
N GLY A 25 26.07 -2.23 4.42
CA GLY A 25 26.82 -3.46 4.75
C GLY A 25 26.88 -4.48 3.61
N GLY A 26 26.11 -4.27 2.53
CA GLY A 26 26.03 -5.18 1.39
C GLY A 26 26.87 -4.73 0.18
N PRO A 27 26.96 -5.57 -0.87
CA PRO A 27 27.61 -5.23 -2.13
C PRO A 27 27.14 -3.87 -2.68
N ALA A 28 28.09 -3.03 -3.15
CA ALA A 28 27.81 -1.66 -3.61
C ALA A 28 26.65 -1.55 -4.63
N ASN A 29 26.46 -2.59 -5.44
CA ASN A 29 25.44 -2.70 -6.47
C ASN A 29 24.00 -2.74 -5.90
N LEU A 30 23.83 -3.10 -4.62
CA LEU A 30 22.53 -3.19 -3.96
C LEU A 30 21.99 -1.81 -3.57
N THR A 31 22.84 -0.81 -3.34
CA THR A 31 22.41 0.51 -2.85
C THR A 31 21.46 1.19 -3.85
N GLY A 32 21.80 1.15 -5.14
CA GLY A 32 20.95 1.71 -6.21
C GLY A 32 19.63 0.95 -6.37
N LEU A 33 19.67 -0.39 -6.30
CA LEU A 33 18.48 -1.24 -6.36
C LEU A 33 17.55 -0.99 -5.16
N MET A 34 18.12 -0.82 -3.97
CA MET A 34 17.36 -0.55 -2.74
C MET A 34 16.63 0.79 -2.82
N LEU A 35 17.30 1.82 -3.37
CA LEU A 35 16.69 3.13 -3.59
C LEU A 35 15.55 3.06 -4.62
N ALA A 36 15.76 2.32 -5.72
CA ALA A 36 14.74 2.10 -6.74
C ALA A 36 13.52 1.35 -6.18
N LEU A 37 13.74 0.30 -5.38
CA LEU A 37 12.67 -0.43 -4.69
C LEU A 37 11.90 0.48 -3.72
N TRP A 38 12.59 1.34 -2.98
CA TRP A 38 11.97 2.28 -2.05
C TRP A 38 11.12 3.35 -2.76
N LEU A 39 11.59 3.83 -3.92
CA LEU A 39 10.84 4.76 -4.77
C LEU A 39 9.63 4.07 -5.41
N ALA A 40 9.81 2.88 -5.97
CA ALA A 40 8.73 2.09 -6.54
C ALA A 40 7.64 1.81 -5.49
N PHE A 41 8.06 1.49 -4.26
CA PHE A 41 7.18 1.32 -3.12
C PHE A 41 6.38 2.59 -2.78
N SER A 42 7.06 3.74 -2.72
CA SER A 42 6.42 5.03 -2.44
C SER A 42 5.40 5.40 -3.53
N LEU A 43 5.76 5.14 -4.79
CA LEU A 43 4.89 5.37 -5.94
C LEU A 43 3.66 4.44 -5.90
N ASP A 44 3.84 3.17 -5.53
CA ASP A 44 2.76 2.21 -5.38
C ASP A 44 1.73 2.69 -4.34
N LEU A 45 2.18 3.19 -3.18
CA LEU A 45 1.30 3.74 -2.15
C LEU A 45 0.53 4.98 -2.64
N ILE A 46 1.16 5.85 -3.45
CA ILE A 46 0.50 7.01 -4.04
C ILE A 46 -0.60 6.56 -5.00
N VAL A 47 -0.28 5.63 -5.92
CA VAL A 47 -1.24 5.09 -6.88
C VAL A 47 -2.40 4.40 -6.16
N MET A 48 -2.11 3.59 -5.15
CA MET A 48 -3.10 2.94 -4.29
C MET A 48 -4.04 3.95 -3.62
N GLY A 49 -3.48 5.04 -3.07
CA GLY A 49 -4.25 6.12 -2.47
C GLY A 49 -5.17 6.81 -3.47
N LEU A 50 -4.69 7.06 -4.69
CA LEU A 50 -5.50 7.63 -5.77
C LEU A 50 -6.63 6.70 -6.21
N VAL A 51 -6.36 5.39 -6.31
CA VAL A 51 -7.38 4.38 -6.64
C VAL A 51 -8.46 4.32 -5.58
N ILE A 52 -8.09 4.30 -4.30
CA ILE A 52 -9.06 4.31 -3.18
C ILE A 52 -9.88 5.61 -3.19
N ALA A 53 -9.24 6.76 -3.41
CA ALA A 53 -9.93 8.05 -3.47
C ALA A 53 -10.92 8.10 -4.64
N ALA A 54 -10.54 7.61 -5.82
CA ALA A 54 -11.41 7.54 -6.99
C ALA A 54 -12.59 6.58 -6.76
N ALA A 55 -12.34 5.41 -6.17
CA ALA A 55 -13.39 4.44 -5.84
C ALA A 55 -14.35 4.95 -4.75
N ALA A 56 -13.87 5.77 -3.80
CA ALA A 56 -14.71 6.42 -2.82
C ALA A 56 -15.66 7.45 -3.45
N TRP A 57 -15.27 8.08 -4.56
CA TRP A 57 -16.11 9.04 -5.29
C TRP A 57 -17.17 8.37 -6.17
N ARG A 58 -16.98 7.12 -6.57
CA ARG A 58 -17.94 6.34 -7.37
C ARG A 58 -18.06 4.92 -6.79
N PRO A 59 -18.94 4.70 -5.79
CA PRO A 59 -19.11 3.41 -5.12
C PRO A 59 -19.90 2.42 -5.98
N ASP A 60 -19.45 2.20 -7.21
CA ASP A 60 -20.01 1.21 -8.13
C ASP A 60 -19.38 -0.18 -7.90
N ARG A 61 -19.99 -1.20 -8.52
CA ARG A 61 -19.49 -2.60 -8.40
C ARG A 61 -18.06 -2.73 -8.89
N LEU A 62 -17.70 -1.96 -9.92
CA LEU A 62 -16.36 -1.96 -10.50
C LEU A 62 -15.33 -1.37 -9.53
N GLY A 63 -15.65 -0.25 -8.88
CA GLY A 63 -14.80 0.38 -7.87
C GLY A 63 -14.46 -0.57 -6.71
N ARG A 64 -15.44 -1.38 -6.26
CA ARG A 64 -15.19 -2.42 -5.25
C ARG A 64 -14.19 -3.47 -5.70
N ILE A 65 -14.35 -3.97 -6.92
CA ILE A 65 -13.46 -4.98 -7.51
C ILE A 65 -12.05 -4.39 -7.68
N VAL A 66 -11.97 -3.15 -8.17
CA VAL A 66 -10.70 -2.43 -8.37
C VAL A 66 -9.98 -2.24 -7.04
N VAL A 67 -10.67 -1.79 -5.98
CA VAL A 67 -10.06 -1.64 -4.64
C VAL A 67 -9.64 -3.00 -4.08
N GLY A 68 -10.43 -4.05 -4.28
CA GLY A 68 -10.09 -5.41 -3.85
C GLY A 68 -8.84 -5.95 -4.55
N ILE A 69 -8.72 -5.76 -5.87
CA ILE A 69 -7.53 -6.14 -6.64
C ILE A 69 -6.33 -5.31 -6.21
N ALA A 70 -6.52 -3.99 -6.04
CA ALA A 70 -5.47 -3.08 -5.61
C ALA A 70 -4.92 -3.50 -4.23
N ALA A 71 -5.77 -4.03 -3.32
CA ALA A 71 -5.34 -4.52 -2.01
C ALA A 71 -4.33 -5.68 -2.08
N LEU A 72 -4.25 -6.40 -3.20
CA LEU A 72 -3.25 -7.44 -3.41
C LEU A 72 -1.83 -6.87 -3.58
N CYS A 73 -1.69 -5.62 -4.03
CA CYS A 73 -0.38 -4.98 -4.21
C CYS A 73 0.40 -4.87 -2.89
N PRO A 74 -0.15 -4.24 -1.81
CA PRO A 74 0.56 -4.18 -0.53
C PRO A 74 0.78 -5.56 0.10
N PHE A 75 -0.11 -6.54 -0.13
CA PHE A 75 0.14 -7.92 0.30
C PHE A 75 1.28 -8.59 -0.45
N GLY A 76 1.38 -8.39 -1.77
CA GLY A 76 2.49 -8.89 -2.58
C GLY A 76 3.82 -8.28 -2.15
N ALA A 77 3.84 -6.96 -1.95
CA ALA A 77 5.03 -6.25 -1.44
C ALA A 77 5.43 -6.75 -0.04
N ALA A 78 4.48 -6.93 0.88
CA ALA A 78 4.74 -7.50 2.19
C ALA A 78 5.27 -8.95 2.10
N GLY A 79 4.71 -9.76 1.22
CA GLY A 79 5.17 -11.14 0.97
C GLY A 79 6.60 -11.19 0.46
N LEU A 80 6.95 -10.29 -0.47
CA LEU A 80 8.33 -10.14 -0.95
C LEU A 80 9.28 -9.70 0.17
N GLN A 81 8.89 -8.72 0.99
CA GLN A 81 9.69 -8.29 2.14
C GLN A 81 9.90 -9.44 3.12
N LEU A 82 8.85 -10.17 3.50
CA LEU A 82 8.95 -11.34 4.36
C LEU A 82 9.89 -12.41 3.80
N ARG A 83 9.82 -12.66 2.49
CA ARG A 83 10.61 -13.71 1.84
C ARG A 83 12.10 -13.40 1.73
N PHE A 84 12.45 -12.13 1.50
CA PHE A 84 13.82 -11.72 1.18
C PHE A 84 14.52 -10.93 2.29
N ILE A 85 13.78 -10.18 3.09
CA ILE A 85 14.31 -9.25 4.11
C ILE A 85 13.88 -9.70 5.53
N GLY A 86 12.79 -10.46 5.64
CA GLY A 86 12.16 -10.83 6.90
C GLY A 86 11.14 -9.79 7.36
N PHE A 87 10.65 -9.93 8.59
CA PHE A 87 9.67 -8.99 9.14
C PHE A 87 10.35 -7.69 9.58
N VAL A 88 10.04 -6.59 8.90
CA VAL A 88 10.51 -5.24 9.24
C VAL A 88 9.33 -4.30 9.45
N PRO A 89 9.49 -3.14 10.13
CA PRO A 89 8.37 -2.22 10.37
C PRO A 89 7.57 -1.83 9.11
N PRO A 90 8.18 -1.59 7.93
CA PRO A 90 7.43 -1.38 6.68
C PRO A 90 6.50 -2.54 6.29
N THR A 91 6.86 -3.79 6.62
CA THR A 91 6.05 -4.98 6.35
C THR A 91 4.74 -4.93 7.13
N ALA A 92 4.79 -4.53 8.40
CA ALA A 92 3.60 -4.39 9.23
C ALA A 92 2.64 -3.33 8.67
N ILE A 93 3.18 -2.20 8.21
CA ILE A 93 2.40 -1.12 7.59
C ILE A 93 1.72 -1.63 6.31
N LEU A 94 2.44 -2.37 5.48
CA LEU A 94 1.89 -2.92 4.25
C LEU A 94 0.74 -3.90 4.50
N LEU A 95 0.93 -4.82 5.44
CA LEU A 95 -0.13 -5.74 5.85
C LEU A 95 -1.35 -4.98 6.37
N ALA A 96 -1.15 -3.94 7.18
CA ALA A 96 -2.23 -3.10 7.69
C ALA A 96 -2.96 -2.35 6.56
N ILE A 97 -2.22 -1.77 5.60
CA ILE A 97 -2.83 -1.08 4.44
C ILE A 97 -3.60 -2.06 3.57
N GLY A 98 -3.03 -3.23 3.26
CA GLY A 98 -3.72 -4.28 2.49
C GLY A 98 -5.00 -4.74 3.18
N LEU A 99 -4.95 -4.94 4.50
CA LEU A 99 -6.12 -5.33 5.30
C LEU A 99 -7.19 -4.23 5.29
N LEU A 100 -6.80 -2.97 5.50
CA LEU A 100 -7.72 -1.83 5.46
C LEU A 100 -8.37 -1.67 4.08
N ALA A 101 -7.61 -1.84 2.99
CA ALA A 101 -8.13 -1.78 1.63
C ALA A 101 -9.11 -2.95 1.35
N ALA A 102 -8.79 -4.16 1.80
CA ALA A 102 -9.69 -5.31 1.69
C ALA A 102 -10.99 -5.10 2.50
N CYS A 103 -10.89 -4.57 3.73
CA CYS A 103 -12.04 -4.20 4.54
C CYS A 103 -12.87 -3.10 3.87
N ALA A 104 -12.23 -2.08 3.28
CA ALA A 104 -12.94 -1.03 2.55
C ALA A 104 -13.72 -1.59 1.35
N ALA A 105 -13.13 -2.50 0.58
CA ALA A 105 -13.82 -3.19 -0.52
C ALA A 105 -15.02 -4.03 -0.05
N ALA A 106 -14.93 -4.62 1.14
CA ALA A 106 -15.99 -5.43 1.75
C ALA A 106 -17.16 -4.58 2.28
N VAL A 107 -16.88 -3.41 2.85
CA VAL A 107 -17.87 -2.53 3.49
C VAL A 107 -18.59 -1.61 2.48
N LEU A 108 -18.02 -1.38 1.30
CA LEU A 108 -18.66 -0.59 0.25
C LEU A 108 -20.05 -1.17 -0.12
N PRO A 109 -21.12 -0.36 -0.08
CA PRO A 109 -22.48 -0.83 -0.30
C PRO A 109 -22.62 -1.43 -1.71
N PRO A 110 -23.50 -2.43 -1.90
CA PRO A 110 -23.82 -2.93 -3.23
C PRO A 110 -24.42 -1.79 -4.09
N PRO A 111 -24.27 -1.83 -5.42
CA PRO A 111 -24.92 -0.86 -6.30
C PRO A 111 -26.41 -0.83 -5.99
N ARG A 112 -26.97 0.37 -5.81
CA ARG A 112 -28.44 0.49 -5.81
C ARG A 112 -28.91 0.00 -7.17
N ALA A 113 -29.74 -1.04 -7.18
CA ALA A 113 -30.40 -1.46 -8.40
C ALA A 113 -31.23 -0.26 -8.87
N GLU A 114 -30.79 0.42 -9.93
CA GLU A 114 -31.65 1.34 -10.64
C GLU A 114 -32.83 0.51 -11.14
N SER A 115 -34.00 0.77 -10.57
CA SER A 115 -35.25 0.19 -11.05
C SER A 115 -35.40 0.64 -12.50
N VAL A 116 -35.14 -0.29 -13.42
CA VAL A 116 -35.43 -0.11 -14.84
C VAL A 116 -36.95 0.02 -14.95
N THR A 117 -37.44 1.25 -14.94
CA THR A 117 -38.81 1.57 -15.34
C THR A 117 -38.85 1.47 -16.86
N CYS A 118 -39.41 0.37 -17.36
CA CYS A 118 -39.85 0.24 -18.75
C CYS A 118 -41.07 1.11 -19.01
#